data_AF-A0AB39SNX4-F1
#
_entry.id   AF-A0AB39SNX4-F1
#
_cell.length_a   1.000
_cell.length_b   1.000
_cell.length_c   1.000
_cell.angle_alpha   90.00
_cell.angle_beta   90.00
_cell.angle_gamma   90.00
#
_symmetry.space_group_name_H-M   'P 1'
#
loop_
_entity.id
_entity.type
_entity.pdbx_description
1 polymer ?
#
loop_
_entity_poly.entity_id
_entity_poly.type
_entity_poly.pdbx_seq_one_letter_code
_entity_poly.pdbx_strand_id
1 'polypeptide(L)'
;MRRREAAVAGPTTRRRRRVAAIAGVVGALALLSGCGAELRPLAAVYLDASGAPRALLRPCGDDLVQGLGLTGVPDTADTGSDSVRNRSGWEVPGKRHGSDAGFPLFSPPRQWHSRAAGEQRLVPAYTYELAFGKAEYNYEYTGTVTFRPADLNRLKPGQVWADDRAMSLGEFERLAEDSC
;
A
#
# COMPACT_ATOMS: atom_id res chain seq x y z
N MET A 1 -36.98 22.65 44.00
CA MET A 1 -37.85 23.72 43.45
C MET A 1 -37.65 24.99 44.26
N ARG A 2 -37.27 26.11 43.60
CA ARG A 2 -36.76 27.44 44.08
C ARG A 2 -35.41 27.67 43.38
N ARG A 3 -35.08 28.72 42.62
CA ARG A 3 -35.50 30.13 42.40
C ARG A 3 -35.18 30.49 40.92
N ARG A 4 -36.05 31.17 40.17
CA ARG A 4 -36.14 32.64 39.89
C ARG A 4 -34.87 33.22 39.20
N GLU A 5 -34.98 33.66 37.94
CA GLU A 5 -35.08 35.09 37.48
C GLU A 5 -33.75 35.85 37.68
N ALA A 6 -33.18 36.70 36.82
CA ALA A 6 -33.55 37.45 35.62
C ALA A 6 -32.21 37.93 34.98
N ALA A 7 -32.04 37.94 33.66
CA ALA A 7 -32.24 39.07 32.75
C ALA A 7 -31.33 40.32 32.96
N VAL A 8 -30.50 40.56 31.92
CA VAL A 8 -30.24 41.86 31.25
C VAL A 8 -29.27 42.86 31.92
N ALA A 9 -28.16 43.12 31.22
CA ALA A 9 -27.67 44.48 30.99
C ALA A 9 -26.96 44.53 29.62
N GLY A 10 -27.44 45.46 28.77
CA GLY A 10 -26.99 45.71 27.41
C GLY A 10 -25.74 46.62 27.31
N PRO A 11 -25.48 47.24 26.14
CA PRO A 11 -24.15 47.24 25.54
C PRO A 11 -23.44 48.61 25.50
N THR A 12 -22.24 48.60 24.90
CA THR A 12 -21.41 49.71 24.38
C THR A 12 -20.61 50.48 25.47
N THR A 13 -19.32 50.81 25.35
CA THR A 13 -18.52 51.25 24.20
C THR A 13 -17.04 51.30 24.63
N ARG A 14 -16.07 50.91 23.79
CA ARG A 14 -14.91 51.76 23.38
C ARG A 14 -13.81 50.95 22.71
N ARG A 15 -13.54 51.35 21.47
CA ARG A 15 -12.28 51.13 20.73
C ARG A 15 -11.06 51.38 21.63
N ARG A 16 -10.02 50.55 21.53
CA ARG A 16 -8.74 50.92 20.89
C ARG A 16 -7.64 49.88 21.18
N ARG A 17 -6.88 49.62 20.10
CA ARG A 17 -5.48 49.15 20.02
C ARG A 17 -5.22 47.65 20.02
N ARG A 18 -5.04 47.17 18.79
CA ARG A 18 -4.16 46.08 18.34
C ARG A 18 -2.84 46.07 19.14
N VAL A 19 -2.49 44.93 19.73
CA VAL A 19 -1.15 44.32 19.63
C VAL A 19 -1.35 42.81 19.70
N ALA A 20 -1.18 42.14 18.56
CA ALA A 20 -1.10 40.70 18.48
C ALA A 20 0.33 40.30 18.88
N ALA A 21 0.49 39.57 19.97
CA ALA A 21 1.72 38.86 20.29
C ALA A 21 1.51 37.40 19.89
N ILE A 22 1.93 37.06 18.68
CA ILE A 22 1.99 35.69 18.19
C ILE A 22 3.19 35.04 18.88
N ALA A 23 2.94 34.33 19.99
CA ALA A 23 3.93 33.45 20.58
C ALA A 23 4.02 32.18 19.73
N GLY A 24 5.01 32.13 18.85
CA GLY A 24 5.32 30.96 18.04
C GLY A 24 5.82 29.82 18.92
N VAL A 25 5.00 28.78 19.08
CA VAL A 25 5.48 27.48 19.51
C VAL A 25 6.11 26.83 18.29
N VAL A 26 7.43 26.88 18.20
CA VAL A 26 8.18 26.07 17.24
C VAL A 26 8.00 24.62 17.69
N GLY A 27 7.04 23.93 17.07
CA GLY A 27 6.81 22.51 17.27
C GLY A 27 8.02 21.75 16.76
N ALA A 28 8.82 21.23 17.68
CA ALA A 28 9.80 20.19 17.38
C ALA A 28 9.02 18.90 17.08
N LEU A 29 8.71 18.67 15.81
CA LEU A 29 8.31 17.35 15.33
C LEU A 29 9.58 16.48 15.37
N ALA A 30 9.80 15.82 16.51
CA ALA A 30 10.74 14.71 16.60
C ALA A 30 10.22 13.60 15.67
N LEU A 31 10.84 13.49 14.50
CA LEU A 31 10.64 12.37 13.59
C LEU A 31 11.14 11.12 14.32
N LEU A 32 10.22 10.34 14.87
CA LEU A 32 10.49 8.98 15.31
C LEU A 32 10.98 8.21 14.08
N SER A 33 12.29 7.96 14.01
CA SER A 33 12.91 7.05 13.04
C SER A 33 12.32 5.66 13.31
N GLY A 34 11.26 5.33 12.57
CA GLY A 34 10.51 4.09 12.74
C GLY A 34 11.36 2.88 12.36
N CYS A 35 11.35 1.87 13.23
CA CYS A 35 11.86 0.52 12.96
C CYS A 35 10.97 -0.21 11.93
N GLY A 36 10.86 0.31 10.72
CA GLY A 36 10.16 -0.32 9.60
C GLY A 36 11.11 -0.65 8.47
N ALA A 37 10.88 -1.77 7.80
CA ALA A 37 11.52 -2.10 6.54
C ALA A 37 11.30 -0.97 5.53
N GLU A 38 12.34 -0.62 4.76
CA GLU A 38 12.18 0.37 3.69
C GLU A 38 11.26 -0.19 2.60
N LEU A 39 10.21 0.55 2.25
CA LEU A 39 9.34 0.19 1.12
C LEU A 39 10.05 0.54 -0.18
N ARG A 40 10.19 -0.44 -1.07
CA ARG A 40 10.90 -0.29 -2.33
C ARG A 40 10.02 -0.70 -3.51
N PRO A 41 10.13 -0.01 -4.68
CA PRO A 41 9.35 -0.30 -5.88
C PRO A 41 9.87 -1.55 -6.61
N LEU A 42 9.87 -2.70 -5.93
CA LEU A 42 10.41 -3.98 -6.41
C LEU A 42 9.32 -4.97 -6.84
N ALA A 43 8.06 -4.51 -6.87
CA ALA A 43 6.93 -5.27 -7.37
C ALA A 43 6.15 -4.43 -8.38
N ALA A 44 5.61 -5.09 -9.40
CA ALA A 44 4.74 -4.48 -10.38
C ALA A 44 3.63 -5.46 -10.80
N VAL A 45 2.56 -4.91 -11.35
CA VAL A 45 1.46 -5.68 -11.94
C VAL A 45 1.11 -5.12 -13.32
N TYR A 46 0.66 -5.99 -14.22
CA TYR A 46 0.28 -5.60 -15.58
C TYR A 46 -0.76 -6.56 -16.17
N LEU A 47 -1.33 -6.19 -17.32
CA LEU A 47 -2.15 -7.09 -18.13
C LEU A 47 -1.31 -7.62 -19.29
N ASP A 48 -1.31 -8.93 -19.50
CA ASP A 48 -0.69 -9.50 -20.70
C ASP A 48 -1.54 -9.25 -21.97
N ALA A 49 -1.06 -9.73 -23.11
CA ALA A 49 -1.74 -9.55 -24.40
C ALA A 49 -3.16 -10.14 -24.46
N SER A 50 -3.49 -11.08 -23.57
CA SER A 50 -4.84 -11.66 -23.45
C SER A 50 -5.75 -10.89 -22.47
N GLY A 51 -5.21 -9.86 -21.81
CA GLY A 51 -5.89 -9.14 -20.74
C GLY A 51 -5.84 -9.86 -19.39
N ALA A 52 -5.02 -10.91 -19.24
CA ALA A 52 -4.88 -11.60 -17.97
C ALA A 52 -3.88 -10.88 -17.05
N PRO A 53 -4.19 -10.73 -15.75
CA PRO A 53 -3.32 -10.03 -14.82
C PRO A 53 -2.09 -10.85 -14.47
N ARG A 54 -0.93 -10.18 -14.49
CA ARG A 54 0.39 -10.73 -14.22
C ARG A 54 1.05 -9.96 -13.09
N ALA A 55 1.80 -10.66 -12.27
CA ALA A 55 2.70 -10.09 -11.28
C ALA A 55 4.14 -10.11 -11.81
N LEU A 56 4.94 -9.15 -11.36
CA LEU A 56 6.35 -9.03 -11.65
C LEU A 56 7.09 -8.68 -10.35
N LEU A 57 8.09 -9.48 -9.99
CA LEU A 57 8.91 -9.25 -8.80
C LEU A 57 10.37 -9.01 -9.23
N ARG A 58 11.05 -8.12 -8.52
CA ARG A 58 12.47 -7.77 -8.68
C ARG A 58 13.17 -7.69 -7.31
N PRO A 59 13.32 -8.79 -6.56
CA PRO A 59 14.17 -8.77 -5.38
C PRO A 59 15.60 -8.35 -5.73
N CYS A 60 16.32 -7.79 -4.77
CA CYS A 60 17.68 -7.32 -4.98
C CYS A 60 18.66 -8.50 -5.07
N GLY A 61 19.46 -8.53 -6.14
CA GLY A 61 20.44 -9.59 -6.37
C GLY A 61 19.86 -11.00 -6.24
N ASP A 62 20.53 -11.84 -5.45
CA ASP A 62 20.13 -13.23 -5.18
C ASP A 62 19.37 -13.39 -3.84
N ASP A 63 18.86 -12.28 -3.28
CA ASP A 63 18.21 -12.27 -1.98
C ASP A 63 17.06 -13.29 -1.89
N LEU A 64 17.03 -13.99 -0.77
CA LEU A 64 15.84 -14.75 -0.38
C LEU A 64 14.75 -13.76 0.05
N VAL A 65 13.51 -14.09 -0.31
CA VAL A 65 12.31 -13.35 0.08
C VAL A 65 11.41 -14.21 0.97
N GLN A 66 10.65 -13.56 1.83
CA GLN A 66 9.65 -14.16 2.71
C GLN A 66 8.43 -13.23 2.82
N GLY A 67 7.32 -13.74 3.36
CA GLY A 67 6.08 -12.95 3.47
C GLY A 67 5.45 -12.59 2.12
N LEU A 68 5.84 -13.28 1.04
CA LEU A 68 5.31 -13.04 -0.30
C LEU A 68 3.81 -13.32 -0.33
N GLY A 69 3.00 -12.38 -0.78
CA GLY A 69 1.55 -12.57 -0.83
C GLY A 69 0.83 -11.52 -1.64
N LEU A 70 -0.41 -11.83 -1.99
CA LEU A 70 -1.40 -10.92 -2.55
C LEU A 70 -2.56 -10.80 -1.57
N THR A 71 -2.91 -9.59 -1.18
CA THR A 71 -4.08 -9.33 -0.33
C THR A 71 -4.98 -8.32 -1.03
N GLY A 72 -6.23 -8.70 -1.27
CA GLY A 72 -7.30 -7.84 -1.78
C GLY A 72 -8.36 -7.62 -0.72
N VAL A 73 -8.75 -6.37 -0.53
CA VAL A 73 -9.81 -5.97 0.41
C VAL A 73 -10.83 -5.06 -0.27
N PRO A 74 -12.12 -5.09 0.12
CA PRO A 74 -13.10 -4.13 -0.37
C PRO A 74 -12.70 -2.70 -0.04
N ASP A 75 -12.91 -1.76 -0.98
CA ASP A 75 -12.57 -0.33 -0.80
C ASP A 75 -13.33 0.31 0.37
N THR A 76 -14.49 -0.25 0.74
CA THR A 76 -15.36 0.24 1.82
C THR A 76 -15.23 -0.58 3.10
N ALA A 77 -14.22 -1.45 3.22
CA ALA A 77 -14.07 -2.28 4.40
C ALA A 77 -13.69 -1.42 5.62
N ASP A 78 -14.64 -1.28 6.55
CA ASP A 78 -14.32 -0.86 7.92
C ASP A 78 -13.39 -1.90 8.54
N THR A 79 -12.45 -1.47 9.39
CA THR A 79 -11.44 -2.32 10.06
C THR A 79 -12.01 -3.36 11.05
N GLY A 80 -13.31 -3.64 10.99
CA GLY A 80 -14.01 -4.64 11.79
C GLY A 80 -13.82 -6.09 11.31
N SER A 81 -14.27 -7.04 12.12
CA SER A 81 -14.06 -8.50 11.95
C SER A 81 -14.54 -9.08 10.60
N ASP A 82 -15.43 -8.41 9.88
CA ASP A 82 -15.93 -8.86 8.57
C ASP A 82 -14.90 -8.63 7.44
N SER A 83 -13.93 -7.74 7.65
CA SER A 83 -12.80 -7.48 6.72
C SER A 83 -11.87 -8.67 6.54
N VAL A 84 -11.89 -9.65 7.46
CA VAL A 84 -11.10 -10.90 7.35
C VAL A 84 -11.82 -11.93 6.49
N ARG A 85 -13.16 -11.94 6.49
CA ARG A 85 -13.96 -12.91 5.72
C ARG A 85 -14.02 -12.58 4.22
N ASN A 86 -13.86 -11.31 3.87
CA ASN A 86 -13.93 -10.81 2.49
C ASN A 86 -12.55 -10.51 1.88
N ARG A 87 -11.49 -11.20 2.34
CA ARG A 87 -10.15 -11.07 1.73
C ARG A 87 -10.03 -11.95 0.50
N SER A 88 -9.42 -11.42 -0.55
CA SER A 88 -9.05 -12.14 -1.77
C SER A 88 -7.53 -12.23 -1.86
N GLY A 89 -7.01 -13.27 -2.48
CA GLY A 89 -5.57 -13.40 -2.76
C GLY A 89 -4.96 -14.66 -2.16
N TRP A 90 -3.68 -14.60 -1.81
CA TRP A 90 -2.92 -15.79 -1.45
C TRP A 90 -1.65 -15.43 -0.67
N GLU A 91 -1.10 -16.41 0.06
CA GLU A 91 0.14 -16.25 0.82
C GLU A 91 1.17 -17.36 0.60
N VAL A 92 2.42 -16.91 0.68
CA VAL A 92 3.74 -17.51 0.63
C VAL A 92 4.37 -18.09 1.90
N PRO A 93 4.09 -19.30 2.47
CA PRO A 93 4.79 -19.70 3.70
C PRO A 93 6.28 -20.02 3.45
N GLY A 94 7.17 -19.45 4.27
CA GLY A 94 8.62 -19.73 4.27
C GLY A 94 9.46 -18.83 3.36
N LYS A 95 10.77 -19.08 3.35
CA LYS A 95 11.78 -18.34 2.55
C LYS A 95 11.97 -18.99 1.19
N ARG A 96 12.29 -18.20 0.16
CA ARG A 96 12.55 -18.69 -1.21
C ARG A 96 13.37 -17.67 -1.99
N HIS A 97 14.02 -18.09 -3.07
CA HIS A 97 14.48 -17.14 -4.08
C HIS A 97 13.25 -16.59 -4.81
N GLY A 98 13.22 -15.28 -5.08
CA GLY A 98 12.11 -14.70 -5.87
C GLY A 98 12.17 -15.04 -7.37
N SER A 99 12.90 -16.08 -7.74
CA SER A 99 13.54 -16.36 -9.04
C SER A 99 12.60 -16.78 -10.18
N ASP A 100 11.29 -16.54 -10.10
CA ASP A 100 10.37 -16.73 -11.22
C ASP A 100 9.77 -15.36 -11.58
N ALA A 101 10.60 -14.52 -12.21
CA ALA A 101 10.47 -13.08 -12.40
C ALA A 101 9.33 -12.64 -13.36
N GLY A 102 8.13 -13.18 -13.16
CA GLY A 102 6.88 -12.86 -13.82
C GLY A 102 5.92 -14.05 -13.81
N PHE A 103 4.74 -13.94 -13.19
CA PHE A 103 3.76 -15.05 -13.09
C PHE A 103 2.30 -14.57 -13.14
N PRO A 104 1.30 -15.44 -13.42
CA PRO A 104 -0.09 -15.05 -13.36
C PRO A 104 -0.47 -14.60 -11.94
N LEU A 105 -1.07 -13.41 -11.81
CA LEU A 105 -1.26 -12.75 -10.51
C LEU A 105 -2.01 -13.63 -9.49
N PHE A 106 -2.99 -14.42 -9.93
CA PHE A 106 -3.79 -15.32 -9.08
C PHE A 106 -3.42 -16.81 -9.23
N SER A 107 -2.27 -17.10 -9.81
CA SER A 107 -1.75 -18.47 -9.90
C SER A 107 -0.23 -18.47 -9.74
N PRO A 108 0.27 -18.28 -8.51
CA PRO A 108 1.69 -18.38 -8.21
C PRO A 108 2.27 -19.74 -8.65
N PRO A 109 3.57 -19.82 -8.92
CA PRO A 109 4.24 -21.08 -9.24
C PRO A 109 3.94 -22.17 -8.20
N ARG A 110 3.60 -23.37 -8.69
CA ARG A 110 3.13 -24.49 -7.83
C ARG A 110 4.13 -24.86 -6.74
N GLN A 111 5.43 -24.80 -7.05
CA GLN A 111 6.53 -25.10 -6.13
C GLN A 111 6.60 -24.14 -4.93
N TRP A 112 5.91 -23.00 -4.98
CA TRP A 112 5.83 -22.08 -3.85
C TRP A 112 4.84 -22.55 -2.80
N HIS A 113 3.91 -23.46 -3.13
CA HIS A 113 2.88 -23.99 -2.23
C HIS A 113 2.00 -22.87 -1.62
N SER A 114 1.52 -21.95 -2.46
CA SER A 114 0.67 -20.83 -2.06
C SER A 114 -0.65 -21.29 -1.44
N ARG A 115 -1.06 -20.62 -0.37
CA ARG A 115 -2.36 -20.81 0.26
C ARG A 115 -3.32 -19.72 -0.21
N ALA A 116 -4.36 -20.10 -0.94
CA ALA A 116 -5.36 -19.16 -1.44
C ALA A 116 -6.39 -18.80 -0.35
N ALA A 117 -6.88 -17.56 -0.38
CA ALA A 117 -7.97 -17.07 0.43
C ALA A 117 -8.95 -16.26 -0.43
N GLY A 118 -10.26 -16.54 -0.30
CA GLY A 118 -11.32 -15.87 -1.07
C GLY A 118 -11.18 -16.02 -2.59
N GLU A 119 -11.78 -15.07 -3.32
CA GLU A 119 -11.81 -15.05 -4.79
C GLU A 119 -10.40 -15.01 -5.39
N GLN A 120 -10.14 -15.83 -6.42
CA GLN A 120 -8.85 -15.88 -7.12
C GLN A 120 -8.92 -15.19 -8.49
N ARG A 121 -9.44 -13.96 -8.48
CA ARG A 121 -9.59 -13.08 -9.63
C ARG A 121 -9.72 -11.64 -9.17
N LEU A 122 -9.55 -10.69 -10.08
CA LEU A 122 -9.82 -9.28 -9.80
C LEU A 122 -11.31 -9.09 -9.49
N VAL A 123 -11.61 -8.62 -8.28
CA VAL A 123 -12.96 -8.23 -7.88
C VAL A 123 -13.08 -6.72 -8.06
N PRO A 124 -14.13 -6.22 -8.76
CA PRO A 124 -14.39 -4.79 -8.82
C PRO A 124 -14.55 -4.18 -7.42
N ALA A 125 -14.12 -2.94 -7.23
CA ALA A 125 -14.14 -2.22 -5.94
C ALA A 125 -13.32 -2.85 -4.81
N TYR A 126 -12.27 -3.60 -5.16
CA TYR A 126 -11.22 -4.04 -4.24
C TYR A 126 -9.93 -3.27 -4.52
N THR A 127 -9.20 -2.98 -3.45
CA THR A 127 -7.79 -2.56 -3.51
C THR A 127 -6.92 -3.76 -3.14
N TYR A 128 -5.89 -3.99 -3.94
CA TYR A 128 -4.96 -5.11 -3.80
C TYR A 128 -3.56 -4.62 -3.45
N GLU A 129 -2.87 -5.37 -2.60
CA GLU A 129 -1.45 -5.22 -2.30
C GLU A 129 -0.73 -6.53 -2.62
N LEU A 130 0.31 -6.44 -3.46
CA LEU A 130 1.28 -7.51 -3.69
C LEU A 130 2.58 -7.11 -3.00
N ALA A 131 3.02 -7.91 -2.03
CA ALA A 131 4.19 -7.58 -1.23
C ALA A 131 5.08 -8.80 -0.96
N PHE A 132 6.36 -8.55 -0.72
CA PHE A 132 7.34 -9.49 -0.18
C PHE A 132 8.42 -8.71 0.58
N GLY A 133 9.13 -9.35 1.50
CA GLY A 133 10.28 -8.73 2.15
C GLY A 133 11.54 -9.58 2.08
N LYS A 134 12.71 -8.94 2.22
CA LYS A 134 14.01 -9.64 2.31
C LYS A 134 14.00 -10.60 3.49
N ALA A 135 14.44 -11.84 3.28
CA ALA A 135 14.35 -12.91 4.26
C ALA A 135 15.44 -12.89 5.35
N GLU A 136 15.70 -11.70 5.90
CA GLU A 136 16.60 -11.42 7.00
C GLU A 136 15.85 -10.86 8.22
N TYR A 137 16.55 -10.67 9.34
CA TYR A 137 15.95 -10.13 10.56
C TYR A 137 15.38 -8.73 10.30
N ASN A 138 14.11 -8.51 10.68
CA ASN A 138 13.34 -7.28 10.49
C ASN A 138 13.03 -6.82 9.06
N TYR A 139 13.34 -7.60 8.02
CA TYR A 139 13.16 -7.21 6.62
C TYR A 139 13.91 -5.90 6.31
N GLU A 140 15.13 -5.97 5.79
CA GLU A 140 15.87 -4.75 5.39
C GLU A 140 15.07 -3.90 4.41
N TYR A 141 14.35 -4.56 3.50
CA TYR A 141 13.37 -3.93 2.63
C TYR A 141 12.13 -4.80 2.43
N THR A 142 11.07 -4.13 1.98
CA THR A 142 9.84 -4.72 1.48
C THR A 142 9.58 -4.23 0.07
N GLY A 143 9.53 -5.15 -0.89
CA GLY A 143 9.02 -4.88 -2.22
C GLY A 143 7.49 -4.89 -2.20
N THR A 144 6.84 -3.81 -2.61
CA THR A 144 5.36 -3.73 -2.59
C THR A 144 4.81 -2.97 -3.80
N VAL A 145 3.58 -3.32 -4.18
CA VAL A 145 2.75 -2.54 -5.10
C VAL A 145 1.30 -2.60 -4.64
N THR A 146 0.67 -1.43 -4.53
CA THR A 146 -0.77 -1.29 -4.32
C THR A 146 -1.45 -0.91 -5.63
N PHE A 147 -2.59 -1.52 -5.92
CA PHE A 147 -3.33 -1.24 -7.15
C PHE A 147 -4.81 -1.56 -7.01
N ARG A 148 -5.61 -0.95 -7.89
CA ARG A 148 -7.00 -1.29 -8.14
C ARG A 148 -7.14 -1.91 -9.53
N PRO A 149 -8.18 -2.73 -9.77
CA PRO A 149 -8.49 -3.20 -11.13
C PRO A 149 -8.63 -2.06 -12.16
N ALA A 150 -9.11 -0.89 -11.74
CA ALA A 150 -9.22 0.30 -12.58
C ALA A 150 -7.86 0.88 -13.00
N ASP A 151 -6.80 0.64 -12.24
CA ASP A 151 -5.44 1.09 -12.59
C ASP A 151 -4.87 0.21 -13.71
N LEU A 152 -5.07 -1.11 -13.62
CA LEU A 152 -4.68 -2.06 -14.66
C LEU A 152 -5.40 -1.80 -15.99
N ASN A 153 -6.68 -1.46 -15.95
CA ASN A 153 -7.47 -1.14 -17.15
C ASN A 153 -7.03 0.16 -17.85
N ARG A 154 -6.25 1.02 -17.17
CA ARG A 154 -5.69 2.25 -17.74
C ARG A 154 -4.30 2.04 -18.37
N LEU A 155 -3.69 0.87 -18.19
CA LEU A 155 -2.41 0.54 -18.77
C LEU A 155 -2.53 0.39 -20.29
N LYS A 156 -1.57 0.99 -21.00
CA LYS A 156 -1.34 0.70 -22.42
C LYS A 156 -0.54 -0.60 -22.55
N PRO A 157 -0.60 -1.29 -23.70
CA PRO A 157 0.26 -2.44 -23.97
C PRO A 157 1.73 -2.14 -23.66
N GLY A 158 2.40 -3.02 -22.91
CA GLY A 158 3.80 -2.86 -22.50
C GLY A 158 4.02 -1.96 -21.28
N GLN A 159 2.96 -1.40 -20.70
CA GLN A 159 3.04 -0.69 -19.42
C GLN A 159 2.81 -1.64 -18.24
N VAL A 160 3.39 -1.26 -17.11
CA VAL A 160 3.19 -1.85 -15.79
C VAL A 160 2.66 -0.79 -14.84
N TRP A 161 1.96 -1.22 -13.81
CA TRP A 161 1.64 -0.41 -12.64
C TRP A 161 2.60 -0.78 -11.51
N ALA A 162 3.33 0.22 -11.02
CA ALA A 162 4.26 0.14 -9.92
C ALA A 162 4.41 1.55 -9.33
N ASP A 163 4.82 1.66 -8.06
CA ASP A 163 5.08 2.99 -7.46
C ASP A 163 3.92 3.99 -7.66
N ASP A 164 2.69 3.49 -7.49
CA ASP A 164 1.43 4.21 -7.66
C ASP A 164 1.24 4.93 -9.02
N ARG A 165 1.92 4.44 -10.07
CA ARG A 165 1.81 5.01 -11.42
C ARG A 165 1.97 3.99 -12.54
N ALA A 166 1.43 4.33 -13.70
CA ALA A 166 1.69 3.60 -14.93
C ALA A 166 3.05 4.00 -15.49
N MET A 167 3.89 3.02 -15.81
CA MET A 167 5.20 3.24 -16.43
C MET A 167 5.53 2.14 -17.45
N SER A 168 6.55 2.34 -18.28
CA SER A 168 7.02 1.27 -19.17
C SER A 168 7.72 0.16 -18.37
N LEU A 169 7.75 -1.06 -18.89
CA LEU A 169 8.50 -2.17 -18.27
C LEU A 169 9.96 -1.79 -17.99
N GLY A 170 10.66 -1.21 -18.98
CA GLY A 170 12.06 -0.80 -18.82
C GLY A 170 12.27 0.39 -17.87
N GLU A 171 11.24 1.19 -17.59
CA GLU A 171 11.30 2.20 -16.53
C GLU A 171 11.18 1.55 -15.15
N PHE A 172 10.28 0.58 -14.98
CA PHE A 172 10.19 -0.20 -13.76
C PHE A 172 11.48 -0.99 -13.49
N GLU A 173 12.08 -1.60 -14.50
CA GLU A 173 13.32 -2.36 -14.31
C GLU A 173 14.48 -1.48 -13.83
N ARG A 174 14.64 -0.28 -14.41
CA ARG A 174 15.62 0.69 -13.92
C ARG A 174 15.30 1.18 -12.51
N LEU A 175 14.03 1.50 -12.24
CA LEU A 175 13.61 1.92 -10.91
C LEU A 175 13.90 0.86 -9.85
N ALA A 176 13.65 -0.42 -10.16
CA ALA A 176 13.92 -1.53 -9.26
C ALA A 176 15.43 -1.72 -9.04
N GLU A 177 16.25 -1.61 -10.09
CA GLU A 177 17.71 -1.68 -10.00
C GLU A 177 18.29 -0.55 -9.15
N ASP A 178 17.86 0.70 -9.40
CA ASP A 178 18.27 1.88 -8.64
C ASP A 178 17.87 1.81 -7.16
N SER A 179 16.89 0.96 -6.83
CA SER A 179 16.36 0.81 -5.48
C SER A 179 17.05 -0.27 -4.65
N CYS A 180 18.17 -0.89 -5.07
CA CYS A 180 18.73 -2.07 -4.38
C CYS A 180 19.95 -1.86 -3.45
#